data_AF-A0A0U1DHE6-F1
#
_entry.id   AF-A0A0U1DHE6-F1
#
_cell.length_a   1.000
_cell.length_b   1.000
_cell.length_c   1.000
_cell.angle_alpha   90.00
_cell.angle_beta   90.00
_cell.angle_gamma   90.00
#
_symmetry.space_group_name_H-M   'P 1'
#
loop_
_entity.id
_entity.type
_entity.pdbx_description
1 polymer ?
#
loop_
_entity_poly.entity_id
_entity_poly.type
_entity_poly.pdbx_seq_one_letter_code
_entity_poly.pdbx_strand_id
1 'polypeptide(L)' 'MMVLVRLIDVGMEYVKLLLGLNGGAARRTLAWISFLSLVCAGVALIAWGVWAIPMLIDSLNGH' A
#
# COMPACT_ATOMS: atom_id res chain seq x y z
N MET A 1 5.90 22.16 8.99
CA MET A 1 5.40 22.55 7.65
C MET A 1 6.28 22.01 6.52
N MET A 2 7.61 22.16 6.60
CA MET A 2 8.55 21.75 5.54
C MET A 2 8.56 20.23 5.23
N VAL A 3 8.34 19.37 6.23
CA VAL A 3 8.32 17.90 6.06
C VAL A 3 7.09 17.44 5.27
N LEU A 4 5.92 18.01 5.55
CA LEU A 4 4.66 17.64 4.90
C LEU A 4 4.69 17.97 3.39
N VAL A 5 5.20 19.15 3.04
CA VAL A 5 5.34 19.58 1.64
C VAL A 5 6.27 18.65 0.87
N ARG A 6 7.42 18.28 1.46
CA ARG A 6 8.35 17.31 0.85
C ARG A 6 7.72 15.94 0.64
N LEU A 7 6.88 15.49 1.57
CA LEU A 7 6.16 14.22 1.45
C LEU A 7 5.17 14.26 0.27
N ILE A 8 4.48 15.38 0.09
CA ILE A 8 3.58 15.60 -1.05
C ILE A 8 4.37 15.65 -2.36
N ASP A 9 5.51 16.35 -2.41
CA ASP A 9 6.34 16.43 -3.62
C ASP A 9 6.83 15.04 -4.06
N VAL A 10 7.34 14.25 -3.12
CA VAL A 10 7.77 12.86 -3.38
C VAL A 10 6.60 12.00 -3.84
N GLY A 11 5.43 12.15 -3.22
CA GLY A 11 4.22 11.45 -3.63
C GLY A 11 3.80 11.81 -5.06
N MET A 12 3.83 13.10 -5.40
CA MET A 12 3.51 13.59 -6.73
C MET A 12 4.51 13.09 -7.79
N GLU A 13 5.80 13.01 -7.48
CA GLU A 13 6.79 12.41 -8.37
C GLU A 13 6.55 10.92 -8.60
N TYR A 14 6.19 10.18 -7.55
CA TYR A 14 5.84 8.78 -7.65
C TYR A 14 4.59 8.56 -8.51
N VAL A 15 3.56 9.39 -8.35
CA VAL A 15 2.36 9.36 -9.21
C VAL A 15 2.69 9.67 -10.66
N LYS A 16 3.55 10.66 -10.92
CA LYS A 16 4.00 10.97 -12.29
C LYS A 16 4.76 9.81 -12.93
N LEU A 17 5.57 9.07 -12.15
CA LEU A 17 6.24 7.85 -12.60
C LEU A 17 5.24 6.75 -12.99
N LEU A 18 4.21 6.53 -12.16
CA LEU A 18 3.16 5.54 -12.45
C LEU A 18 2.38 5.89 -13.73
N LEU A 19 2.02 7.16 -13.90
CA LEU A 19 1.33 7.66 -15.10
C LEU A 19 2.22 7.70 -16.35
N GLY A 20 3.52 7.45 -16.20
CA GLY A 20 4.48 7.49 -17.31
C GLY A 20 4.79 8.87 -17.85
N LEU A 21 4.46 9.91 -17.08
CA LEU A 21 4.76 11.30 -17.39
C LEU A 21 6.24 11.65 -17.11
N ASN A 22 6.94 10.76 -16.40
CA ASN A 22 8.35 10.91 -16.07
C ASN A 22 9.05 9.54 -15.99
N GLY A 23 10.36 9.51 -16.23
CA GLY A 23 11.23 8.35 -16.06
C GLY A 23 11.25 7.33 -17.21
N GLY A 24 12.35 6.57 -17.29
CA GLY A 24 12.52 5.48 -18.27
C GLY A 24 11.68 4.23 -17.94
N ALA A 25 11.52 3.33 -18.92
CA ALA A 25 10.67 2.15 -18.81
C ALA A 25 10.95 1.30 -17.56
N ALA A 26 12.23 1.05 -17.24
CA ALA A 26 12.61 0.24 -16.07
C ALA A 26 12.13 0.82 -14.74
N ARG A 27 12.24 2.15 -14.53
CA ARG A 27 11.77 2.80 -13.29
C ARG A 27 10.25 2.76 -13.18
N ARG A 28 9.55 2.92 -14.31
CA ARG A 28 8.08 2.83 -14.36
C ARG A 28 7.61 1.43 -13.99
N THR A 29 8.25 0.40 -14.54
CA THR A 29 7.94 -1.00 -14.20
C THR A 29 8.15 -1.27 -12.71
N LEU A 30 9.28 -0.83 -12.14
CA LEU A 30 9.53 -0.99 -10.70
C LEU A 30 8.47 -0.27 -9.85
N ALA A 31 8.06 0.94 -10.22
CA ALA A 31 7.01 1.67 -9.52
C ALA A 31 5.65 0.93 -9.57
N TRP A 32 5.31 0.34 -10.71
CA TRP A 32 4.10 -0.48 -10.84
C TRP A 32 4.17 -1.76 -10.02
N ILE A 33 5.31 -2.44 -10.01
CA ILE A 33 5.52 -3.63 -9.16
C ILE A 33 5.35 -3.26 -7.69
N SER A 34 5.99 -2.19 -7.20
CA SER A 34 5.84 -1.77 -5.80
C SER A 34 4.41 -1.38 -5.46
N PHE A 35 3.69 -0.72 -6.37
CA PHE A 35 2.29 -0.38 -6.18
C PHE A 35 1.41 -1.64 -6.06
N LEU A 36 1.57 -2.61 -6.96
CA LEU A 36 0.84 -3.87 -6.91
C LEU A 36 1.14 -4.67 -5.63
N SER A 37 2.41 -4.73 -5.21
CA SER A 37 2.79 -5.36 -3.94
C SER A 37 2.09 -4.71 -2.75
N LEU A 38 1.97 -3.37 -2.75
CA LEU A 38 1.33 -2.62 -1.66
C LEU A 38 -0.19 -2.89 -1.62
N VAL A 39 -0.84 -2.96 -2.79
CA VAL A 39 -2.25 -3.35 -2.90
C VAL A 39 -2.45 -4.78 -2.40
N CYS A 40 -1.64 -5.74 -2.84
CA CYS A 40 -1.70 -7.13 -2.38
C CYS A 40 -1.49 -7.25 -0.88
N ALA A 41 -0.53 -6.50 -0.31
CA ALA A 41 -0.31 -6.47 1.13
C ALA A 41 -1.53 -5.92 1.90
N GLY A 42 -2.16 -4.86 1.39
CA GLY A 42 -3.39 -4.31 1.97
C GLY A 42 -4.55 -5.32 1.96
N VAL A 43 -4.75 -6.01 0.84
CA VAL A 43 -5.76 -7.08 0.73
C VAL A 43 -5.44 -8.24 1.68
N ALA A 44 -4.19 -8.66 1.76
CA ALA A 44 -3.76 -9.73 2.67
C ALA A 44 -3.97 -9.35 4.14
N LEU A 45 -3.71 -8.10 4.52
CA LEU A 45 -3.99 -7.59 5.88
C LEU A 45 -5.47 -7.62 6.21
N ILE A 46 -6.34 -7.19 5.28
CA ILE A 46 -7.79 -7.24 5.47
C ILE A 46 -8.25 -8.69 5.59
N ALA A 47 -7.79 -9.57 4.69
CA ALA A 47 -8.12 -10.98 4.73
C ALA A 47 -7.68 -11.65 6.05
N TRP A 48 -6.48 -11.33 6.53
CA TRP A 48 -5.99 -11.79 7.82
C TRP A 48 -6.85 -11.29 8.98
N GLY A 49 -7.22 -10.01 8.97
CA GLY A 49 -8.12 -9.43 9.97
C GLY A 49 -9.48 -10.13 10.00
N VAL A 50 -10.08 -10.38 8.83
CA VAL A 50 -11.35 -11.10 8.70
C VAL A 50 -11.23 -12.54 9.21
N TRP A 51 -10.14 -13.23 8.88
CA TRP A 51 -9.89 -14.59 9.35
C TRP A 51 -9.68 -14.68 10.87
N ALA A 52 -9.18 -13.61 11.50
CA ALA A 52 -8.99 -13.56 12.95
C ALA A 52 -10.28 -13.30 13.75
N ILE A 53 -11.37 -12.88 13.10
CA ILE A 53 -12.64 -12.54 13.78
C ILE A 53 -13.21 -13.71 14.58
N PRO A 54 -13.33 -14.96 14.05
CA PRO A 54 -13.87 -16.07 14.82
C PRO A 54 -13.07 -16.36 16.09
N MET A 55 -11.74 -16.35 16.02
CA MET A 55 -10.88 -16.55 17.19
C MET A 55 -11.07 -15.46 18.25
N LEU A 56 -11.27 -14.21 17.81
CA LEU A 56 -11.58 -13.08 18.69
C LEU A 56 -12.95 -13.27 19.36
N ILE A 57 -13.96 -13.71 18.61
CA ILE A 57 -15.30 -14.00 19.13
C ILE A 57 -15.25 -15.14 20.15
N ASP A 58 -14.53 -16.22 19.87
CA ASP A 58 -14.37 -17.36 20.78
C ASP A 58 -13.72 -16.92 22.10
N SER A 59 -12.66 -16.10 22.02
CA SER A 59 -11.97 -15.56 23.20
C SER A 59 -12.83 -14.63 24.07
N LEU A 60 -13.77 -13.90 23.45
CA LEU A 60 -14.71 -13.00 24.14
C LEU A 60 -15.88 -13.77 24.77
N ASN A 61 -16.28 -14.88 24.14
CA ASN A 61 -17.34 -15.76 24.64
C ASN A 61 -16.86 -16.73 25.74
N GLY A 62 -15.56 -16.73 26.05
CA GLY A 62 -14.99 -17.56 27.11
C GLY A 62 -14.89 -19.05 26.76
N HIS A 63 -14.84 -19.38 25.47
CA HIS A 63 -14.51 -20.72 24.98
C HIS A 63 -13.00 -20.91 24.84
#